data_AF-A0A7C5TFQ4-F1
#
_entry.id   AF-A0A7C5TFQ4-F1
#
_cell.length_a   1.000
_cell.length_b   1.000
_cell.length_c   1.000
_cell.angle_alpha   90.00
_cell.angle_beta   90.00
_cell.angle_gamma   90.00
#
_symmetry.space_group_name_H-M   'P 1'
#
loop_
_entity.id
_entity.type
_entity.pdbx_description
1 polymer ?
#
loop_
_entity_poly.entity_id
_entity_poly.type
_entity_poly.pdbx_seq_one_letter_code
_entity_poly.pdbx_strand_id
1 'polypeptide(L)'
;MRQYTLVIIYASNDEVKELVKRKLGDVGLEITSGVMISWHARQDLESRIMSIKDELVKIMEGGFEGEFAYAIVELTDEQFKAVRPLVARRLEVEDQRLLTYGENLLKMMRSRLNNRVRREYGRFDRRYRQLITLHNIFDVKHELLNRVTNLARELRIEYERKHK
;
A
#
# COMPACT_ATOMS: atom_id res chain seq x y z
N MET A 1 9.20 15.31 -15.65
CA MET A 1 8.98 15.38 -14.19
C MET A 1 7.96 14.33 -13.80
N ARG A 2 8.11 13.68 -12.64
CA ARG A 2 7.05 12.79 -12.12
C ARG A 2 5.95 13.66 -11.53
N GLN A 3 4.73 13.48 -11.99
CA GLN A 3 3.57 14.18 -11.45
C GLN A 3 2.98 13.36 -10.30
N TYR A 4 2.69 14.02 -9.18
CA TYR A 4 2.04 13.40 -8.04
C TYR A 4 0.67 14.03 -7.80
N THR A 5 -0.25 13.20 -7.33
CA THR A 5 -1.63 13.60 -7.09
C THR A 5 -2.03 13.24 -5.68
N LEU A 6 -2.54 14.21 -4.92
CA LEU A 6 -3.16 13.97 -3.63
C LEU A 6 -4.65 13.68 -3.84
N VAL A 7 -5.12 12.60 -3.22
CA VAL A 7 -6.53 12.22 -3.19
C VAL A 7 -7.00 12.28 -1.75
N ILE A 8 -7.96 13.17 -1.48
CA ILE A 8 -8.63 13.29 -0.19
C ILE A 8 -9.96 12.59 -0.31
N ILE A 9 -10.27 11.72 0.64
CA ILE A 9 -11.44 10.85 0.65
C ILE A 9 -12.13 10.96 2.00
N TYR A 10 -13.42 11.22 1.95
CA TYR A 10 -14.35 11.03 3.05
C TYR A 10 -15.23 9.81 2.75
N ALA A 11 -15.36 8.94 3.75
CA ALA A 11 -16.21 7.77 3.72
C ALA A 11 -16.93 7.66 5.08
N SER A 12 -18.26 7.64 5.09
CA SER A 12 -19.03 7.74 6.32
C SER A 12 -18.99 6.48 7.19
N ASN A 13 -18.78 5.30 6.61
CA ASN A 13 -18.76 4.02 7.31
C ASN A 13 -17.69 3.06 6.76
N ASP A 14 -17.47 1.96 7.47
CA ASP A 14 -16.40 1.01 7.16
C ASP A 14 -16.64 0.21 5.87
N GLU A 15 -17.90 0.02 5.47
CA GLU A 15 -18.24 -0.63 4.20
C GLU A 15 -17.82 0.24 3.00
N VAL A 16 -18.10 1.54 3.06
CA VAL A 16 -17.61 2.51 2.06
C VAL A 16 -16.07 2.56 2.07
N LYS A 17 -15.43 2.58 3.25
CA LYS A 17 -13.96 2.57 3.35
C LYS A 17 -13.35 1.33 2.71
N GLU A 18 -13.92 0.15 2.92
CA GLU A 18 -13.40 -1.09 2.35
C GLU A 18 -13.60 -1.11 0.83
N LEU A 19 -14.74 -0.60 0.32
CA LEU A 19 -14.93 -0.42 -1.12
C LEU A 19 -13.85 0.49 -1.73
N VAL A 20 -13.61 1.66 -1.13
CA VAL A 20 -12.58 2.60 -1.56
C VAL A 20 -11.20 1.94 -1.57
N LYS A 21 -10.85 1.25 -0.49
CA LYS A 21 -9.56 0.57 -0.34
C LYS A 21 -9.35 -0.53 -1.39
N ARG A 22 -10.40 -1.28 -1.73
CA ARG A 22 -10.33 -2.30 -2.80
C ARG A 22 -10.08 -1.69 -4.17
N LYS A 23 -10.62 -0.49 -4.45
CA LYS A 23 -10.56 0.16 -5.77
C LYS A 23 -9.33 1.07 -5.96
N LEU A 24 -8.81 1.63 -4.87
CA LEU A 24 -7.68 2.56 -4.89
C LEU A 24 -6.38 2.02 -4.26
N GLY A 25 -6.43 0.88 -3.56
CA GLY A 25 -5.29 0.37 -2.79
C GLY A 25 -4.07 -0.04 -3.60
N ASP A 26 -4.19 -0.18 -4.93
CA ASP A 26 -3.10 -0.49 -5.86
C ASP A 26 -2.55 0.75 -6.59
N VAL A 27 -3.22 1.89 -6.52
CA VAL A 27 -2.86 3.12 -7.28
C VAL A 27 -2.36 4.26 -6.42
N GLY A 28 -2.17 4.04 -5.12
CA GLY A 28 -1.59 5.05 -4.26
C GLY A 28 -1.20 4.51 -2.90
N LEU A 29 -0.56 5.39 -2.12
CA LEU A 29 -0.18 5.16 -0.75
C LEU A 29 -1.03 6.04 0.15
N GLU A 30 -1.86 5.43 1.00
CA GLU A 30 -2.57 6.16 2.05
C GLU A 30 -1.55 6.64 3.10
N ILE A 31 -1.31 7.95 3.18
CA ILE A 31 -0.32 8.57 4.08
C ILE A 31 -0.92 8.90 5.44
N THR A 32 -2.22 9.19 5.49
CA THR A 32 -3.04 9.30 6.70
C THR A 32 -4.48 8.92 6.36
N SER A 33 -5.32 8.73 7.37
CA SER A 33 -6.71 8.30 7.19
C SER A 33 -7.45 9.18 6.18
N GLY A 34 -7.88 8.59 5.07
CA GLY A 34 -8.61 9.30 4.02
C GLY A 34 -7.76 10.24 3.17
N VAL A 35 -6.43 10.19 3.26
CA VAL A 35 -5.52 10.97 2.41
C VAL A 35 -4.49 10.04 1.77
N MET A 36 -4.54 9.98 0.45
CA MET A 36 -3.69 9.14 -0.38
C MET A 36 -2.83 9.99 -1.30
N ILE A 37 -1.56 9.63 -1.43
CA ILE A 37 -0.68 10.16 -2.48
C ILE A 37 -0.56 9.14 -3.61
N SER A 38 -0.65 9.60 -4.84
CA SER A 38 -0.55 8.77 -6.04
C SER A 38 0.49 9.33 -7.01
N TRP A 39 1.07 8.45 -7.81
CA TRP A 39 1.96 8.74 -8.94
C TRP A 39 1.25 8.52 -10.30
N HIS A 40 -0.05 8.26 -10.26
CA HIS A 40 -0.88 8.12 -11.46
C HIS A 40 -1.43 9.47 -11.92
N ALA A 41 -1.75 9.54 -13.21
CA ALA A 41 -2.39 10.70 -13.79
C ALA A 41 -3.77 10.93 -13.15
N ARG A 42 -4.18 12.20 -13.06
CA ARG A 42 -5.49 12.58 -12.52
C ARG A 42 -6.64 11.81 -13.18
N GLN A 43 -6.61 11.67 -14.51
CA GLN A 43 -7.67 11.01 -15.28
C GLN A 43 -7.85 9.53 -14.88
N ASP A 44 -6.76 8.80 -14.63
CA ASP A 44 -6.81 7.41 -14.18
C ASP A 44 -7.47 7.29 -12.81
N LEU A 45 -7.16 8.23 -11.92
CA LEU A 45 -7.74 8.30 -10.57
C LEU A 45 -9.21 8.68 -10.62
N GLU A 46 -9.59 9.65 -11.47
CA GLU A 46 -10.99 10.04 -11.69
C GLU A 46 -11.82 8.85 -12.19
N SER A 47 -11.32 8.09 -13.16
CA SER A 47 -12.02 6.90 -13.67
C SER A 47 -12.28 5.87 -12.57
N ARG A 48 -11.28 5.59 -11.72
CA ARG A 48 -11.44 4.66 -10.59
C ARG A 48 -12.41 5.17 -9.54
N ILE A 49 -12.37 6.46 -9.24
CA ILE A 49 -13.28 7.08 -8.28
C ILE A 49 -14.72 7.11 -8.80
N MET A 50 -14.92 7.30 -10.12
CA MET A 50 -16.24 7.17 -10.73
C MET A 50 -16.77 5.75 -10.62
N SER A 51 -15.93 4.72 -10.81
CA SER A 51 -16.34 3.33 -10.55
C SER A 51 -16.78 3.10 -9.09
N ILE A 52 -16.18 3.78 -8.11
CA ILE A 52 -16.61 3.71 -6.71
C ILE A 52 -18.00 4.34 -6.56
N LYS A 53 -18.21 5.53 -7.14
CA LYS A 53 -19.51 6.20 -7.12
C LYS A 53 -20.61 5.35 -7.74
N ASP A 54 -20.37 4.77 -8.91
CA ASP A 54 -21.36 3.92 -9.60
C ASP A 54 -21.72 2.68 -8.77
N GLU A 55 -20.75 2.09 -8.08
CA GLU A 55 -20.98 0.94 -7.20
C GLU A 55 -21.75 1.34 -5.95
N LEU A 56 -21.44 2.49 -5.34
CA LEU A 56 -22.20 3.01 -4.20
C LEU A 56 -23.64 3.34 -4.56
N VAL A 57 -23.90 3.96 -5.71
CA VAL A 57 -25.27 4.25 -6.18
C VAL A 57 -26.10 2.97 -6.24
N LYS A 58 -25.55 1.89 -6.83
CA LYS A 58 -26.24 0.60 -6.92
C LYS A 58 -26.53 -0.03 -5.56
N ILE A 59 -25.61 0.11 -4.60
CA ILE A 59 -25.79 -0.44 -3.26
C ILE A 59 -26.83 0.41 -2.49
N MET A 60 -26.82 1.74 -2.68
CA MET A 60 -27.81 2.65 -2.08
C MET A 60 -29.23 2.42 -2.61
N GLU A 61 -29.39 2.09 -3.89
CA GLU A 61 -30.69 1.65 -4.45
C GLU A 61 -31.25 0.40 -3.74
N GLY A 62 -30.37 -0.41 -3.13
CA GLY A 62 -30.73 -1.57 -2.30
C GLY A 62 -31.05 -1.25 -0.83
N GLY A 63 -31.11 0.02 -0.44
CA GLY A 63 -31.44 0.46 0.93
C GLY A 63 -30.23 0.66 1.85
N PHE A 64 -29.01 0.67 1.30
CA PHE A 64 -27.81 1.03 2.06
C PHE A 64 -27.68 2.54 2.20
N GLU A 65 -27.30 3.00 3.39
CA GLU A 65 -26.97 4.40 3.64
C GLU A 65 -25.46 4.57 3.82
N GLY A 66 -24.87 5.45 3.00
CA GLY A 66 -23.45 5.75 3.04
C GLY A 66 -23.13 7.03 2.27
N GLU A 67 -22.11 7.75 2.71
CA GLU A 67 -21.64 8.96 2.05
C GLU A 67 -20.19 8.77 1.62
N PHE A 68 -19.89 9.28 0.43
CA PHE A 68 -18.57 9.28 -0.16
C PHE A 68 -18.31 10.62 -0.84
N ALA A 69 -17.30 11.33 -0.38
CA ALA A 69 -16.84 12.58 -0.99
C ALA A 69 -15.34 12.51 -1.24
N TYR A 70 -14.87 13.23 -2.24
CA TYR A 70 -13.46 13.22 -2.59
C TYR A 70 -12.99 14.55 -3.18
N ALA A 71 -11.68 14.77 -3.12
CA ALA A 71 -10.98 15.78 -3.89
C ALA A 71 -9.70 15.19 -4.50
N ILE A 72 -9.40 15.57 -5.74
CA ILE A 72 -8.17 15.20 -6.44
C ILE A 72 -7.39 16.49 -6.72
N VAL A 73 -6.18 16.56 -6.20
CA VAL A 73 -5.31 17.73 -6.28
C VAL A 73 -3.98 17.31 -6.88
N GLU A 74 -3.70 17.76 -8.10
CA GLU A 74 -2.38 17.60 -8.70
C GLU A 74 -1.40 18.51 -7.97
N LEU A 75 -0.27 17.95 -7.55
CA LEU A 75 0.73 18.66 -6.77
C LEU A 75 1.81 19.23 -7.68
N THR A 76 2.21 20.48 -7.41
CA THR A 76 3.49 20.98 -7.90
C THR A 76 4.65 20.29 -7.19
N ASP A 77 5.86 20.39 -7.74
CA ASP A 77 7.05 19.82 -7.09
C ASP A 77 7.28 20.37 -5.68
N GLU A 78 7.00 21.66 -5.45
CA GLU A 78 7.12 22.30 -4.14
C GLU A 78 6.09 21.75 -3.15
N GLN A 79 4.84 21.57 -3.59
CA GLN A 79 3.79 20.96 -2.78
C GLN A 79 4.11 19.50 -2.46
N PHE A 80 4.63 18.74 -3.42
CA PHE A 80 5.09 17.39 -3.17
C PHE A 80 6.24 17.36 -2.15
N LYS A 81 7.22 18.26 -2.24
CA LYS A 81 8.29 18.37 -1.24
C LYS A 81 7.75 18.61 0.17
N ALA A 82 6.67 19.38 0.32
CA ALA A 82 6.01 19.61 1.61
C ALA A 82 5.29 18.35 2.15
N VAL A 83 4.74 17.51 1.27
CA VAL A 83 4.05 16.26 1.64
C VAL A 83 5.02 15.08 1.82
N ARG A 84 6.20 15.11 1.19
CA ARG A 84 7.19 14.03 1.21
C ARG A 84 7.57 13.52 2.61
N PRO A 85 7.69 14.35 3.67
CA PRO A 85 7.89 13.84 5.03
C PRO A 85 6.78 12.91 5.53
N LEU A 86 5.53 13.15 5.16
CA LEU A 86 4.40 12.27 5.49
C LEU A 86 4.50 10.94 4.75
N VAL A 87 4.92 10.98 3.48
CA VAL A 87 5.21 9.78 2.68
C VAL A 87 6.32 8.96 3.34
N ALA A 88 7.42 9.61 3.70
CA ALA A 88 8.55 8.94 4.35
C ALA A 88 8.13 8.29 5.66
N ARG A 89 7.38 9.01 6.50
CA ARG A 89 6.86 8.48 7.76
C ARG A 89 5.94 7.28 7.55
N ARG A 90 5.08 7.31 6.52
CA ARG A 90 4.21 6.18 6.19
C ARG A 90 5.01 4.96 5.74
N LEU A 91 6.04 5.16 4.92
CA LEU A 91 6.91 4.09 4.46
C LEU A 91 7.70 3.45 5.62
N GLU A 92 8.20 4.24 6.58
CA GLU A 92 8.82 3.71 7.80
C GLU A 92 7.89 2.74 8.56
N VAL A 93 6.60 3.09 8.66
CA VAL A 93 5.60 2.23 9.31
C VAL A 93 5.40 0.93 8.53
N GLU A 94 5.35 0.99 7.20
CA GLU A 94 5.22 -0.21 6.37
C GLU A 94 6.47 -1.09 6.40
N ASP A 95 7.66 -0.50 6.41
CA ASP A 95 8.93 -1.20 6.63
C ASP A 95 8.92 -1.94 7.97
N GLN A 96 8.57 -1.26 9.06
CA GLN A 96 8.54 -1.86 10.39
C GLN A 96 7.51 -3.01 10.48
N ARG A 97 6.36 -2.87 9.82
CA ARG A 97 5.34 -3.93 9.71
C ARG A 97 5.88 -5.12 8.94
N LEU A 98 6.56 -4.88 7.81
CA LEU A 98 7.10 -5.94 6.97
C LEU A 98 8.27 -6.66 7.65
N LEU A 99 9.14 -5.93 8.37
CA LEU A 99 10.20 -6.50 9.20
C LEU A 99 9.63 -7.47 10.23
N THR A 100 8.69 -7.00 11.05
CA THR A 100 8.06 -7.83 12.10
C THR A 100 7.44 -9.09 11.49
N TYR A 101 6.73 -8.95 10.36
CA TYR A 101 6.13 -10.07 9.66
C TYR A 101 7.18 -11.06 9.13
N GLY A 102 8.24 -10.55 8.50
CA GLY A 102 9.33 -11.36 7.94
C GLY A 102 10.15 -12.08 9.00
N GLU A 103 10.44 -11.46 10.14
CA GLU A 103 11.16 -12.09 11.25
C GLU A 103 10.37 -13.26 11.84
N ASN A 104 9.06 -13.09 12.01
CA ASN A 104 8.16 -14.16 12.45
C ASN A 104 8.08 -15.28 11.41
N LEU A 105 8.02 -14.93 10.12
CA LEU A 105 8.06 -15.90 9.04
C LEU A 105 9.37 -16.69 9.01
N LEU A 106 10.51 -16.04 9.18
CA LEU A 106 11.82 -16.67 9.19
C LEU A 106 11.95 -17.66 10.34
N LYS A 107 11.47 -17.30 11.55
CA LYS A 107 11.38 -18.21 12.69
C LYS A 107 10.56 -19.45 12.36
N MET A 108 9.39 -19.29 11.74
CA MET A 108 8.56 -20.41 11.32
C MET A 108 9.24 -21.30 10.27
N MET A 109 9.91 -20.71 9.29
CA MET A 109 10.63 -21.44 8.22
C MET A 109 11.76 -22.29 8.76
N ARG A 110 12.55 -21.75 9.69
CA ARG A 110 13.65 -22.47 10.35
C ARG A 110 13.16 -23.71 11.09
N SER A 111 12.04 -23.57 11.81
CA SER A 111 11.41 -24.66 12.55
C SER A 111 10.82 -25.73 11.63
N ARG A 112 9.93 -25.36 10.71
CA ARG A 112 9.29 -26.31 9.79
C ARG A 112 8.73 -25.62 8.55
N LEU A 113 9.19 -26.04 7.38
CA LEU A 113 8.58 -25.64 6.12
C LEU A 113 7.33 -26.49 5.85
N ASN A 114 6.17 -25.84 5.75
CA ASN A 114 4.90 -26.48 5.36
C ASN A 114 4.14 -25.58 4.36
N ASN A 115 3.01 -26.08 3.84
CA ASN A 115 2.22 -25.34 2.86
C ASN A 115 1.69 -23.99 3.37
N ARG A 116 1.46 -23.84 4.68
CA ARG A 116 1.09 -22.53 5.27
C ARG A 116 2.26 -21.57 5.18
N VAL A 117 3.46 -21.98 5.61
CA VAL A 117 4.67 -21.15 5.56
C VAL A 117 5.03 -20.76 4.13
N ARG A 118 4.89 -21.66 3.16
CA ARG A 118 5.09 -21.35 1.73
C ARG A 118 4.13 -20.27 1.22
N ARG A 119 2.85 -20.32 1.61
CA ARG A 119 1.86 -19.28 1.27
C ARG A 119 2.19 -17.94 1.92
N GLU A 120 2.62 -17.95 3.18
CA GLU A 120 3.07 -16.74 3.88
C GLU A 120 4.32 -16.14 3.22
N TYR A 121 5.29 -16.95 2.80
CA TYR A 121 6.43 -16.46 2.02
C TYR A 121 6.01 -15.80 0.70
N GLY A 122 5.09 -16.40 -0.06
CA GLY A 122 4.55 -15.77 -1.26
C GLY A 122 3.79 -14.46 -1.00
N ARG A 123 3.15 -14.32 0.18
CA ARG A 123 2.55 -13.05 0.62
C ARG A 123 3.60 -12.01 0.97
N PHE A 124 4.63 -12.42 1.72
CA PHE A 124 5.77 -11.57 2.07
C PHE A 124 6.47 -11.02 0.82
N ASP A 125 6.84 -11.89 -0.14
CA ASP A 125 7.55 -11.50 -1.36
C ASP A 125 6.75 -10.46 -2.19
N ARG A 126 5.43 -10.65 -2.33
CA ARG A 126 4.57 -9.66 -3.01
C ARG A 126 4.56 -8.31 -2.29
N ARG A 127 4.42 -8.31 -0.96
CA ARG A 127 4.44 -7.08 -0.15
C ARG A 127 5.80 -6.39 -0.20
N TYR A 128 6.89 -7.16 -0.15
CA TYR A 128 8.24 -6.66 -0.30
C TYR A 128 8.44 -5.95 -1.64
N ARG A 129 8.06 -6.59 -2.76
CA ARG A 129 8.18 -5.98 -4.09
C ARG A 129 7.36 -4.70 -4.20
N GLN A 130 6.13 -4.69 -3.68
CA GLN A 130 5.29 -3.49 -3.66
C GLN A 130 5.95 -2.37 -2.84
N LEU A 131 6.50 -2.68 -1.68
CA LEU A 131 7.18 -1.71 -0.81
C LEU A 131 8.42 -1.11 -1.49
N ILE A 132 9.27 -1.94 -2.10
CA ILE A 132 10.43 -1.47 -2.90
C ILE A 132 9.98 -0.53 -4.02
N THR A 133 8.91 -0.88 -4.74
CA THR A 133 8.34 -0.01 -5.78
C THR A 133 7.92 1.35 -5.23
N LEU A 134 7.25 1.39 -4.08
CA LEU A 134 6.86 2.65 -3.44
C LEU A 134 8.06 3.51 -3.06
N HIS A 135 9.09 2.92 -2.45
CA HIS A 135 10.33 3.62 -2.12
C HIS A 135 11.01 4.23 -3.36
N ASN A 136 11.04 3.49 -4.46
CA ASN A 136 11.60 3.96 -5.73
C ASN A 136 10.75 5.04 -6.39
N ILE A 137 9.42 4.97 -6.28
CA ILE A 137 8.50 5.97 -6.82
C ILE A 137 8.68 7.29 -6.10
N PHE A 138 8.65 7.29 -4.77
CA PHE A 138 8.73 8.51 -3.96
C PHE A 138 10.16 8.98 -3.65
N ASP A 139 11.16 8.24 -4.13
CA ASP A 139 12.57 8.46 -3.87
C ASP A 139 12.87 8.64 -2.37
N VAL A 140 12.35 7.72 -1.55
CA VAL A 140 12.59 7.71 -0.10
C VAL A 140 13.46 6.50 0.23
N LYS A 141 14.60 6.74 0.87
CA LYS A 141 15.50 5.68 1.35
C LYS A 141 15.92 5.97 2.78
N HIS A 142 15.88 4.96 3.62
CA HIS A 142 16.33 5.03 5.01
C HIS A 142 16.80 3.66 5.50
N GLU A 143 17.34 3.62 6.71
CA GLU A 143 17.98 2.42 7.27
C GLU A 143 17.03 1.20 7.36
N LEU A 144 15.75 1.42 7.69
CA LEU A 144 14.77 0.32 7.77
C LEU A 144 14.61 -0.42 6.43
N LEU A 145 14.65 0.28 5.29
CA LEU A 145 14.59 -0.33 3.96
C LEU A 145 15.75 -1.30 3.73
N ASN A 146 16.95 -0.95 4.19
CA ASN A 146 18.12 -1.83 4.11
C ASN A 146 17.92 -3.09 4.96
N ARG A 147 17.33 -2.95 6.16
CA ARG A 147 16.98 -4.08 7.02
C ARG A 147 15.94 -4.98 6.35
N VAL A 148 14.90 -4.41 5.73
CA VAL A 148 13.88 -5.14 4.98
C VAL A 148 14.52 -5.93 3.84
N THR A 149 15.41 -5.30 3.07
CA THR A 149 16.12 -5.92 1.95
C THR A 149 17.00 -7.10 2.42
N ASN A 150 17.72 -6.92 3.54
CA ASN A 150 18.52 -7.99 4.13
C ASN A 150 17.67 -9.17 4.61
N LEU A 151 16.55 -8.89 5.29
CA LEU A 151 15.62 -9.91 5.76
C LEU A 151 14.98 -10.68 4.59
N ALA A 152 14.59 -9.98 3.52
CA ALA A 152 14.05 -10.61 2.31
C ALA A 152 15.07 -11.56 1.67
N ARG A 153 16.35 -11.17 1.61
CA ARG A 153 17.43 -12.04 1.15
C ARG A 153 17.60 -13.28 2.04
N GLU A 154 17.57 -13.11 3.35
CA GLU A 154 17.69 -14.22 4.30
C GLU A 154 16.52 -15.21 4.19
N LEU A 155 15.29 -14.71 4.10
CA LEU A 155 14.10 -15.52 3.86
C LEU A 155 14.21 -16.32 2.56
N ARG A 156 14.70 -15.71 1.48
CA ARG A 156 14.89 -16.40 0.20
C ARG A 156 15.88 -17.55 0.32
N ILE A 157 17.03 -17.31 0.95
CA ILE A 157 18.05 -18.35 1.17
C ILE A 157 17.47 -19.52 1.98
N GLU A 158 16.75 -19.22 3.07
CA GLU A 158 16.14 -20.26 3.90
C GLU A 158 15.05 -21.04 3.13
N TYR A 159 14.27 -20.35 2.29
CA TYR A 159 13.25 -20.96 1.44
C TYR A 159 13.86 -21.95 0.45
N GLU A 160 14.91 -21.54 -0.24
CA GLU A 160 15.61 -22.37 -1.24
C GLU A 160 16.33 -23.57 -0.57
N ARG A 161 16.90 -23.38 0.63
CA ARG A 161 17.56 -24.46 1.39
C ARG A 161 16.62 -25.60 1.75
N LYS A 162 15.38 -25.30 2.12
CA LYS A 162 14.37 -26.29 2.57
C LYS A 162 13.58 -26.94 1.43
N HIS A 163 13.81 -26.49 0.19
CA HIS A 163 13.22 -27.06 -1.04
C HIS A 163 14.17 -27.96 -1.82
N LYS A 164 15.45 -27.99 -1.43
CA LYS A 164 16.39 -29.05 -1.82
C LYS A 164 16.22 -30.24 -0.89
#